data_AF-A0A0F9SU15-F1
#
_entry.id   AF-A0A0F9SU15-F1
#
_cell.length_a   1.000
_cell.length_b   1.000
_cell.length_c   1.000
_cell.angle_alpha   90.00
_cell.angle_beta   90.00
_cell.angle_gamma   90.00
#
_symmetry.space_group_name_H-M   'P 1'
#
loop_
_entity.id
_entity.type
_entity.pdbx_description
1 polymer ?
#
loop_
_entity_poly.entity_id
_entity_poly.type
_entity_poly.pdbx_seq_one_letter_code
_entity_poly.pdbx_strand_id
1 'polypeptide(L)' 'NMDPCVLYASADRVEQEVASVLASFGKGETGHVFNLGHGIHPTIEPEKMERLINSVHTLSEPYHQK' A
#
# COMPACT_ATOMS: atom_id res chain seq x y z
N ASN A 1 5.95 -4.16 -4.33
CA ASN A 1 4.80 -5.04 -3.99
C ASN A 1 4.82 -5.36 -2.50
N MET A 2 3.64 -5.46 -1.88
CA MET A 2 3.48 -5.60 -0.42
C MET A 2 3.11 -7.02 -0.01
N ASP A 3 3.66 -7.54 1.08
CA ASP A 3 3.21 -8.80 1.69
C ASP A 3 1.84 -8.59 2.39
N PRO A 4 0.77 -9.34 2.05
CA PRO A 4 -0.53 -9.19 2.69
C PRO A 4 -0.56 -9.62 4.17
N CYS A 5 0.46 -10.31 4.69
CA CYS A 5 0.58 -10.53 6.13
C CYS A 5 0.67 -9.20 6.91
N VAL A 6 1.08 -8.12 6.26
CA VAL A 6 1.09 -6.76 6.82
C VAL A 6 -0.31 -6.30 7.21
N LEU A 7 -1.36 -6.80 6.56
CA LEU A 7 -2.76 -6.47 6.91
C LEU A 7 -3.18 -7.00 8.28
N TYR A 8 -2.42 -7.89 8.91
CA TYR A 8 -2.67 -8.29 10.29
C TYR A 8 -2.18 -7.27 11.32
N ALA A 9 -1.28 -6.36 10.93
CA ALA A 9 -0.68 -5.38 11.82
C ALA A 9 -1.63 -4.20 12.14
N SER A 10 -1.12 -3.23 12.91
CA SER A 10 -1.82 -1.96 13.17
C SER A 10 -1.97 -1.13 11.89
N ALA A 11 -2.94 -0.20 11.89
CA ALA A 11 -3.15 0.74 10.78
C ALA A 11 -1.86 1.52 10.46
N ASP A 12 -1.19 2.06 11.48
CA ASP A 12 0.08 2.76 11.32
C ASP A 12 1.15 1.92 10.63
N ARG A 13 1.19 0.61 10.91
CA ARG A 13 2.17 -0.29 10.29
C ARG A 13 1.85 -0.55 8.82
N VAL A 14 0.57 -0.67 8.47
CA VAL A 14 0.13 -0.78 7.06
C VAL A 14 0.51 0.49 6.29
N GLU A 15 0.26 1.67 6.85
CA GLU A 15 0.62 2.95 6.24
C GLU A 15 2.13 3.10 6.03
N GLN A 16 2.93 2.71 7.02
CA GLN A 16 4.40 2.70 6.90
C GLN A 16 4.89 1.78 5.78
N GLU A 17 4.29 0.60 5.65
CA GLU A 17 4.68 -0.35 4.59
C GLU A 17 4.28 0.17 3.21
N VAL A 18 3.09 0.76 3.08
CA VAL A 18 2.66 1.44 1.85
C VAL A 18 3.65 2.55 1.48
N ALA A 19 4.01 3.41 2.44
CA ALA A 19 4.98 4.47 2.22
C ALA A 19 6.35 3.93 1.78
N SER A 20 6.82 2.84 2.40
CA SER A 20 8.07 2.17 2.07
C SER A 20 8.06 1.65 0.62
N VAL A 21 6.99 0.95 0.22
CA VAL A 21 6.85 0.41 -1.13
C VAL A 21 6.76 1.53 -2.18
N LEU A 22 6.02 2.61 -1.91
CA LEU A 22 5.94 3.77 -2.79
C LEU A 22 7.29 4.48 -2.93
N ALA A 23 8.01 4.69 -1.81
CA ALA A 23 9.34 5.29 -1.82
C ALA A 23 10.36 4.44 -2.58
N SER A 24 10.25 3.10 -2.50
CA SER A 24 11.15 2.18 -3.21
C SER A 24 10.99 2.23 -4.73
N PHE A 25 9.80 2.60 -5.23
CA PHE A 25 9.58 2.82 -6.67
C PHE A 25 10.10 4.19 -7.11
N GLY A 26 9.87 5.24 -6.31
CA GLY A 26 10.45 6.56 -6.54
C GLY A 26 9.53 7.58 -7.21
N LYS A 27 10.02 8.84 -7.32
CA LYS A 27 9.26 10.00 -7.80
C LYS A 27 9.42 10.22 -9.31
N GLY A 28 8.37 10.67 -9.98
CA GLY A 28 8.42 11.02 -11.40
C GLY A 28 8.43 9.82 -12.36
N GLU A 29 8.59 8.61 -11.83
CA GLU A 29 8.36 7.37 -12.54
C GLU A 29 6.86 7.10 -12.61
N THR A 30 6.32 6.93 -13.81
CA THR A 30 4.93 6.47 -14.01
C THR A 30 4.95 4.96 -14.25
N GLY A 31 3.79 4.30 -14.11
CA GLY A 31 3.67 2.87 -14.41
C GLY A 31 3.75 1.92 -13.21
N HIS A 32 3.84 2.44 -11.98
CA HIS A 32 3.64 1.60 -10.79
C HIS A 32 2.16 1.33 -10.56
N VAL A 33 1.78 0.06 -10.64
CA VAL A 33 0.50 -0.44 -10.15
C VAL A 33 0.77 -1.11 -8.81
N PHE A 34 0.40 -0.45 -7.71
CA PHE A 34 0.56 -1.02 -6.38
C PHE A 34 -0.29 -2.30 -6.27
N ASN A 35 0.30 -3.36 -5.74
CA ASN A 35 -0.40 -4.61 -5.50
C ASN A 35 0.21 -5.39 -4.33
N LEU A 36 -0.56 -6.37 -3.86
CA LEU A 36 -0.06 -7.41 -2.98
C LEU A 36 0.86 -8.36 -3.77
N GLY A 37 1.87 -8.91 -3.10
CA GLY A 37 2.78 -9.90 -3.68
C GLY A 37 2.13 -11.28 -3.89
N HIS A 38 0.97 -11.51 -3.25
CA HIS A 38 0.16 -12.71 -3.41
C HIS A 38 -1.31 -12.43 -3.05
N GLY A 39 -2.16 -13.45 -3.16
CA GLY A 39 -3.58 -13.35 -2.84
C GLY A 39 -3.84 -12.99 -1.36
N ILE A 40 -4.86 -12.17 -1.13
CA ILE A 40 -5.34 -11.84 0.21
C ILE A 40 -5.79 -13.10 0.97
N HIS A 41 -5.58 -13.13 2.29
CA HIS A 41 -6.06 -14.22 3.14
C HIS A 41 -7.58 -14.06 3.40
N PRO A 42 -8.36 -15.16 3.42
CA PRO A 42 -9.82 -15.09 3.63
C PRO A 42 -10.26 -14.49 4.97
N THR A 43 -9.38 -14.48 5.96
CA THR A 43 -9.64 -13.99 7.33
C THR A 43 -9.36 -12.50 7.51
N ILE A 44 -9.01 -11.78 6.44
CA ILE A 44 -8.81 -10.33 6.51
C ILE A 44 -10.16 -9.62 6.47
N GLU A 45 -10.42 -8.81 7.50
CA GLU A 45 -11.60 -7.95 7.56
C GLU A 45 -11.59 -6.90 6.42
N PRO A 46 -12.73 -6.64 5.76
CA PRO A 46 -12.82 -5.67 4.66
C PRO A 46 -12.30 -4.27 5.01
N GLU A 47 -12.49 -3.82 6.25
CA GLU A 47 -12.00 -2.52 6.73
C GLU A 47 -10.47 -2.38 6.63
N LYS A 48 -9.73 -3.49 6.77
CA LYS A 48 -8.27 -3.50 6.63
C LYS A 48 -7.86 -3.28 5.18
N MET A 49 -8.64 -3.80 4.23
CA MET A 49 -8.43 -3.54 2.81
C MET A 49 -8.80 -2.12 2.43
N GLU A 50 -9.88 -1.58 2.97
CA GLU A 50 -10.26 -0.18 2.76
C GLU A 50 -9.14 0.76 3.22
N ARG A 51 -8.56 0.50 4.40
CA ARG A 51 -7.40 1.25 4.90
C ARG A 51 -6.22 1.17 3.94
N LEU A 52 -5.83 -0.02 3.49
CA LEU A 52 -4.74 -0.19 2.51
C LEU A 52 -4.98 0.65 1.25
N ILE A 53 -6.18 0.56 0.67
CA ILE A 53 -6.54 1.27 -0.57
C ILE A 53 -6.44 2.79 -0.35
N ASN A 54 -6.99 3.29 0.76
CA ASN A 54 -6.93 4.70 1.10
C ASN A 54 -5.49 5.17 1.32
N SER A 55 -4.67 4.40 2.04
CA SER A 55 -3.26 4.70 2.25
C SER A 55 -2.50 4.78 0.92
N VAL A 56 -2.74 3.85 -0.01
CA VAL A 56 -2.09 3.88 -1.34
C VAL A 56 -2.47 5.16 -2.09
N HIS A 57 -3.76 5.51 -2.16
CA HIS A 57 -4.19 6.73 -2.86
C HIS A 57 -3.63 8.01 -2.22
N THR A 58 -3.71 8.14 -0.90
CA THR A 58 -3.24 9.34 -0.19
C THR A 58 -1.72 9.48 -0.26
N LEU A 59 -0.97 8.40 -0.02
CA LEU A 59 0.49 8.48 0.09
C LEU A 59 1.20 8.50 -1.27
N SER A 60 0.53 8.06 -2.35
CA SER A 60 1.11 8.10 -3.71
C SER A 60 0.99 9.47 -4.38
N GLU A 61 0.06 10.33 -3.95
CA GLU A 61 -0.18 11.64 -4.57
C GLU A 61 1.11 12.49 -4.76
N PRO A 62 2.01 12.62 -3.76
CA PRO A 62 3.23 13.40 -3.92
C PRO A 62 4.25 12.84 -4.92
N TYR A 63 4.10 11.59 -5.36
CA TYR A 63 4.98 10.95 -6.34
C TYR A 63 4.58 11.27 -7.79
N HIS A 64 3.38 11.85 -7.99
CA HIS A 64 2.80 12.16 -9.30
C HIS A 64 2.69 13.67 -9.58
N GLN A 65 3.06 14.51 -8.62
CA GLN A 65 3.09 15.96 -8.80
C GLN A 65 4.29 16.37 -9.68
N LYS A 66 4.02 17.20 -10.70
CA LYS A 66 5.02 17.73 -11.63
C LYS A 66 5.76 18.93 -11.05
#